data_AF-A0A0F7TKG4-F1
#
_entry.id   AF-A0A0F7TKG4-F1
#
_cell.length_a   1.000
_cell.length_b   1.000
_cell.length_c   1.000
_cell.angle_alpha   90.00
_cell.angle_beta   90.00
_cell.angle_gamma   90.00
#
_symmetry.space_group_name_H-M   'P 1'
#
loop_
_entity.id
_entity.type
_entity.pdbx_description
1 polymer ?
#
loop_
_entity_poly.entity_id
_entity_poly.type
_entity_poly.pdbx_seq_one_letter_code
_entity_poly.pdbx_strand_id
1 'polypeptide(L)'
;MSKVFVIFGATGQHGGAVIDFILQHETFSKEFSLRGITRNASMQQAIQLKARGVGVIEADMNDPPSLRAALEGEYAVFAMTNFWDKACAEAEIAQGKTIADASLAAGVSLMIWSSLPDVTKMSKGQLTTVEHFDSKAEVEDYIRSLKFPSSVFFLSGWFMQNFWDNFVPKPRMISEDTVLFPFAWPPDMRIPLIDIGDAGKYLAPAL
;
A
#
# COMPACT_ATOMS: atom_id res chain seq x y z
N MET A 1 -10.26 22.80 -11.01
CA MET A 1 -9.04 22.44 -10.26
C MET A 1 -8.96 20.92 -10.26
N SER A 2 -7.79 20.35 -10.55
CA SER A 2 -7.59 18.90 -10.47
C SER A 2 -7.70 18.43 -9.02
N LYS A 3 -8.29 17.26 -8.80
CA LYS A 3 -8.39 16.63 -7.48
C LYS A 3 -7.00 16.19 -7.04
N VAL A 4 -6.59 16.42 -5.79
CA VAL A 4 -5.30 15.92 -5.31
C VAL A 4 -5.46 14.49 -4.79
N PHE A 5 -4.62 13.58 -5.29
CA PHE A 5 -4.58 12.19 -4.84
C PHE A 5 -3.24 11.92 -4.17
N VAL A 6 -3.29 11.69 -2.85
CA VAL A 6 -2.11 11.42 -2.01
C VAL A 6 -1.80 9.95 -2.00
N ILE A 7 -0.53 9.61 -2.18
CA ILE A 7 -0.05 8.23 -2.23
C ILE A 7 1.01 8.04 -1.14
N PHE A 8 0.69 7.30 -0.09
CA PHE A 8 1.69 6.80 0.86
C PHE A 8 2.49 5.65 0.24
N GLY A 9 3.73 5.48 0.67
CA GLY A 9 4.63 4.49 0.08
C GLY A 9 4.98 4.78 -1.38
N ALA A 10 4.96 6.07 -1.78
CA ALA A 10 5.14 6.51 -3.16
C ALA A 10 6.45 6.05 -3.81
N THR A 11 7.50 5.89 -3.02
CA THR A 11 8.83 5.43 -3.48
C THR A 11 8.99 3.90 -3.46
N GLY A 12 7.97 3.16 -2.99
CA GLY A 12 7.93 1.71 -3.00
C GLY A 12 7.21 1.13 -4.21
N GLN A 13 7.24 -0.20 -4.37
CA GLN A 13 6.66 -0.89 -5.53
C GLN A 13 5.16 -0.62 -5.69
N HIS A 14 4.43 -0.64 -4.58
CA HIS A 14 2.97 -0.59 -4.60
C HIS A 14 2.44 0.84 -4.82
N GLY A 15 2.91 1.82 -4.05
CA GLY A 15 2.56 3.22 -4.28
C GLY A 15 3.08 3.74 -5.63
N GLY A 16 4.28 3.32 -6.04
CA GLY A 16 4.84 3.61 -7.36
C GLY A 16 3.96 3.09 -8.50
N ALA A 17 3.44 1.87 -8.40
CA ALA A 17 2.53 1.32 -9.40
C ALA A 17 1.21 2.11 -9.52
N VAL A 18 0.65 2.59 -8.40
CA VAL A 18 -0.54 3.45 -8.42
C VAL A 18 -0.22 4.77 -9.14
N ILE A 19 0.92 5.39 -8.82
CA ILE A 19 1.37 6.63 -9.47
C ILE A 19 1.55 6.42 -10.98
N ASP A 20 2.21 5.33 -11.37
CA ASP A 20 2.49 4.99 -12.77
C ASP A 20 1.19 4.86 -13.56
N PHE A 21 0.21 4.13 -13.02
CA PHE A 21 -1.08 3.96 -13.64
C PHE A 21 -1.82 5.29 -13.83
N ILE A 22 -1.89 6.14 -12.79
CA ILE A 22 -2.62 7.41 -12.88
C ILE A 22 -1.99 8.37 -13.89
N LEU A 23 -0.66 8.45 -13.93
CA LEU A 23 0.05 9.31 -14.88
C LEU A 23 -0.12 8.84 -16.34
N GLN A 24 -0.24 7.53 -16.57
CA GLN A 24 -0.38 6.95 -17.91
C GLN A 24 -1.83 6.91 -18.39
N HIS A 25 -2.81 6.94 -17.48
CA HIS A 25 -4.21 6.83 -17.82
C HIS A 25 -4.76 8.16 -18.36
N GLU A 26 -5.37 8.14 -19.54
CA GLU A 26 -5.77 9.37 -20.27
C GLU A 26 -6.74 10.26 -19.48
N THR A 27 -7.71 9.66 -18.79
CA THR A 27 -8.68 10.41 -17.97
C THR A 27 -8.07 10.85 -16.64
N PHE A 28 -7.51 9.92 -15.87
CA PHE A 28 -7.01 10.21 -14.52
C PHE A 28 -5.82 11.17 -14.49
N SER A 29 -4.95 11.16 -15.51
CA SER A 29 -3.85 12.13 -15.62
C SER A 29 -4.32 13.60 -15.77
N LYS A 30 -5.55 13.82 -16.24
CA LYS A 30 -6.18 15.15 -16.37
C LYS A 30 -7.01 15.50 -15.12
N GLU A 31 -7.60 14.49 -14.49
CA GLU A 31 -8.47 14.65 -13.31
C GLU A 31 -7.69 14.82 -12.01
N PHE A 32 -6.57 14.10 -11.86
CA PHE A 32 -5.79 14.05 -10.63
C PHE A 32 -4.43 14.74 -10.74
N SER A 33 -4.08 15.48 -9.69
CA SER A 33 -2.69 15.82 -9.39
C SER A 33 -2.17 14.91 -8.29
N LEU A 34 -0.99 14.31 -8.48
CA LEU A 34 -0.45 13.33 -7.54
C LEU A 34 0.45 13.97 -6.49
N ARG A 35 0.31 13.50 -5.25
CA ARG A 35 1.16 13.87 -4.11
C ARG A 35 1.72 12.60 -3.45
N GLY A 36 3.00 12.32 -3.65
CA GLY A 36 3.69 11.20 -3.04
C GLY A 36 4.22 11.54 -1.65
N ILE A 37 3.96 10.68 -0.67
CA ILE A 37 4.53 10.79 0.69
C ILE A 37 5.72 9.84 0.82
N THR A 38 6.83 10.37 1.34
CA THR A 38 8.06 9.62 1.62
C THR A 38 8.70 10.13 2.91
N ARG A 39 9.51 9.30 3.56
CA ARG A 39 10.33 9.71 4.72
C ARG A 39 11.60 10.46 4.32
N ASN A 40 11.97 10.41 3.04
CA ASN A 40 13.15 11.09 2.51
C ASN A 40 12.85 11.60 1.10
N ALA A 41 12.61 12.90 0.96
CA ALA A 41 12.29 13.55 -0.31
C ALA A 41 13.52 13.83 -1.19
N SER A 42 14.71 13.47 -0.72
CA SER A 42 16.00 13.65 -1.40
C SER A 42 16.56 12.36 -2.01
N MET A 43 15.94 11.20 -1.75
CA MET A 43 16.35 9.93 -2.36
C MET A 43 16.08 9.90 -3.87
N GLN A 44 16.82 9.08 -4.61
CA GLN A 44 16.74 9.03 -6.08
C GLN A 44 15.31 8.74 -6.59
N GLN A 45 14.58 7.83 -5.96
CA GLN A 45 13.20 7.51 -6.31
C GLN A 45 12.28 8.73 -6.14
N ALA A 46 12.44 9.50 -5.07
CA ALA A 46 11.68 10.74 -4.85
C ALA A 46 12.00 11.82 -5.90
N ILE A 47 13.26 11.93 -6.30
CA ILE A 47 13.69 12.84 -7.37
C ILE A 47 13.07 12.43 -8.72
N GLN A 48 13.05 11.14 -9.03
CA GLN A 48 12.43 10.61 -10.25
C GLN A 48 10.92 10.88 -10.28
N LEU A 49 10.22 10.76 -9.14
CA LEU A 49 8.80 11.12 -9.04
C LEU A 49 8.59 12.62 -9.32
N LYS A 50 9.40 13.51 -8.72
CA LYS A 50 9.34 14.96 -8.98
C LYS A 50 9.54 15.28 -10.47
N ALA A 51 10.51 14.63 -11.12
CA ALA A 51 10.79 14.81 -12.55
C ALA A 51 9.61 14.40 -13.46
N ARG A 52 8.71 13.56 -12.95
CA ARG A 52 7.49 13.12 -13.65
C ARG A 52 6.25 13.95 -13.32
N GLY A 53 6.41 15.07 -12.60
CA GLY A 53 5.32 15.97 -12.24
C GLY A 53 4.55 15.58 -10.97
N VAL A 54 5.05 14.59 -10.20
CA VAL A 54 4.45 14.21 -8.91
C VAL A 54 4.96 15.18 -7.84
N GLY A 55 4.05 15.82 -7.11
CA GLY A 55 4.42 16.55 -5.89
C GLY A 55 4.93 15.55 -4.86
N VAL A 56 6.07 15.81 -4.21
CA VAL A 56 6.60 14.90 -3.19
C VAL A 56 6.79 15.66 -1.89
N ILE A 57 6.15 15.15 -0.83
CA ILE A 57 6.22 15.72 0.52
C ILE A 57 6.93 14.73 1.43
N GLU A 58 7.83 15.28 2.23
CA GLU A 58 8.47 14.53 3.31
C GLU A 58 7.56 14.54 4.54
N ALA A 59 7.12 13.36 4.99
CA ALA A 59 6.32 13.20 6.19
C ALA A 59 6.52 11.80 6.78
N ASP A 60 6.31 11.67 8.10
CA ASP A 60 6.47 10.43 8.83
C ASP A 60 5.15 10.03 9.50
N MET A 61 4.75 8.78 9.27
CA MET A 61 3.56 8.18 9.89
C MET A 61 3.70 8.02 11.41
N ASN A 62 4.91 8.16 11.96
CA ASN A 62 5.18 8.19 13.39
C ASN A 62 5.23 9.64 13.95
N ASP A 63 5.06 10.67 13.12
CA ASP A 63 5.01 12.09 13.51
C ASP A 63 3.70 12.74 13.01
N PRO A 64 2.59 12.63 13.76
CA PRO A 64 1.27 13.11 13.34
C PRO A 64 1.22 14.57 12.84
N PRO A 65 1.95 15.54 13.46
CA PRO A 65 2.07 16.89 12.92
C PRO A 65 2.56 16.97 11.47
N SER A 66 3.51 16.11 11.07
CA SER A 66 4.03 16.10 9.69
C SER A 66 2.95 15.71 8.67
N LEU A 67 1.99 14.86 9.05
CA LEU A 67 0.92 14.42 8.15
C LEU A 67 -0.10 15.51 7.87
N ARG A 68 -0.32 16.46 8.78
CA ARG A 68 -1.32 17.53 8.58
C ARG A 68 -0.99 18.38 7.36
N ALA A 69 0.27 18.81 7.24
CA ALA A 69 0.71 19.59 6.09
C ALA A 69 0.72 18.75 4.81
N ALA A 70 1.01 17.45 4.94
CA ALA A 70 1.04 16.52 3.84
C ALA A 70 -0.35 16.15 3.29
N LEU A 71 -1.41 16.42 4.06
CA LEU A 71 -2.81 16.10 3.80
C LEU A 71 -3.68 17.36 3.61
N GLU A 72 -3.10 18.52 3.30
CA GLU A 72 -3.89 19.74 3.06
C GLU A 72 -4.42 19.81 1.63
N GLY A 73 -5.75 19.96 1.50
CA GLY A 73 -6.45 20.15 0.22
C GLY A 73 -6.63 18.88 -0.61
N GLU A 74 -6.55 17.71 0.02
CA GLU A 74 -6.63 16.41 -0.67
C GLU A 74 -8.07 16.00 -0.98
N TYR A 75 -8.24 15.27 -2.08
CA TYR A 75 -9.50 14.59 -2.39
C TYR A 75 -9.47 13.12 -1.98
N ALA A 76 -8.42 12.40 -2.38
CA ALA A 76 -8.28 10.97 -2.14
C ALA A 76 -6.92 10.66 -1.51
N VAL A 77 -6.88 9.57 -0.74
CA VAL A 77 -5.65 9.02 -0.15
C VAL A 77 -5.57 7.53 -0.48
N PHE A 78 -4.42 7.09 -0.99
CA PHE A 78 -4.00 5.69 -0.98
C PHE A 78 -2.98 5.52 0.15
N ALA A 79 -3.35 4.74 1.15
CA ALA A 79 -2.60 4.54 2.37
C ALA A 79 -2.10 3.10 2.49
N MET A 80 -0.86 2.98 2.94
CA MET A 80 -0.25 1.70 3.27
C MET A 80 0.85 1.86 4.31
N THR A 81 1.15 0.77 4.99
CA THR A 81 2.25 0.64 5.94
C THR A 81 3.15 -0.53 5.56
N ASN A 82 4.40 -0.49 6.03
CA ASN A 82 5.38 -1.55 5.83
C ASN A 82 5.73 -2.23 7.17
N PHE A 83 5.07 -3.36 7.46
CA PHE A 83 5.37 -4.19 8.62
C PHE A 83 6.87 -4.47 8.79
N TRP A 84 7.57 -4.77 7.70
CA TRP A 84 8.97 -5.20 7.72
C TRP A 84 9.98 -4.12 8.13
N ASP A 85 9.55 -2.86 8.28
CA ASP A 85 10.41 -1.78 8.80
C ASP A 85 10.77 -2.01 10.28
N LYS A 86 9.82 -2.53 11.06
CA LYS A 86 9.98 -2.77 12.51
C LYS A 86 9.65 -4.19 12.96
N ALA A 87 9.00 -4.98 12.10
CA ALA A 87 8.45 -6.31 12.41
C ALA A 87 7.64 -6.31 13.73
N CYS A 88 6.77 -5.32 13.89
CA CYS A 88 5.99 -5.09 15.10
C CYS A 88 4.58 -4.63 14.71
N ALA A 89 3.58 -5.43 15.09
CA ALA A 89 2.18 -5.20 14.77
C ALA A 89 1.68 -3.88 15.39
N GLU A 90 2.01 -3.62 16.65
CA GLU A 90 1.56 -2.43 17.37
C GLU A 90 2.06 -1.15 16.72
N ALA A 91 3.31 -1.16 16.24
CA ALA A 91 3.88 -0.03 15.53
C ALA A 91 3.19 0.19 14.17
N GLU A 92 2.88 -0.88 13.44
CA GLU A 92 2.15 -0.78 12.17
C GLU A 92 0.71 -0.29 12.37
N ILE A 93 0.02 -0.82 13.38
CA ILE A 93 -1.34 -0.39 13.76
C ILE A 93 -1.33 1.10 14.11
N ALA A 94 -0.38 1.54 14.92
CA ALA A 94 -0.26 2.95 15.29
C ALA A 94 -0.04 3.86 14.07
N GLN A 95 0.79 3.45 13.11
CA GLN A 95 1.00 4.19 11.85
C GLN A 95 -0.27 4.27 11.01
N GLY A 96 -0.97 3.13 10.84
CA GLY A 96 -2.21 3.06 10.08
C GLY A 96 -3.31 3.94 10.68
N LYS A 97 -3.51 3.87 12.00
CA LYS A 97 -4.46 4.73 12.72
C LYS A 97 -4.09 6.21 12.60
N THR A 98 -2.79 6.54 12.69
CA THR A 98 -2.30 7.92 12.52
C THR A 98 -2.60 8.47 11.13
N ILE A 99 -2.42 7.67 10.07
CA ILE A 99 -2.80 8.08 8.70
C ILE A 99 -4.30 8.28 8.59
N ALA A 100 -5.10 7.35 9.13
CA ALA A 100 -6.55 7.42 9.08
C ALA A 100 -7.09 8.67 9.79
N ASP A 101 -6.61 8.95 10.99
CA ASP A 101 -7.02 10.13 11.77
C ASP A 101 -6.64 11.44 11.07
N ALA A 102 -5.41 11.51 10.56
CA ALA A 102 -4.94 12.69 9.82
C ALA A 102 -5.75 12.91 8.53
N SER A 103 -6.08 11.82 7.82
CA SER A 103 -6.89 11.86 6.59
C SER A 103 -8.33 12.30 6.87
N LEU A 104 -8.93 11.81 7.96
CA LEU A 104 -10.28 12.22 8.36
C LEU A 104 -10.30 13.70 8.77
N ALA A 105 -9.31 14.13 9.56
CA ALA A 105 -9.18 15.52 9.99
C ALA A 105 -8.95 16.49 8.82
N ALA A 106 -8.29 16.02 7.76
CA ALA A 106 -8.09 16.75 6.51
C ALA A 106 -9.35 16.82 5.61
N GLY A 107 -10.40 16.07 5.92
CA GLY A 107 -11.63 16.04 5.11
C GLY A 107 -11.50 15.22 3.83
N VAL A 108 -10.60 14.22 3.81
CA VAL A 108 -10.43 13.31 2.66
C VAL A 108 -11.78 12.66 2.30
N SER A 109 -12.12 12.72 1.02
CA SER A 109 -13.40 12.20 0.50
C SER A 109 -13.34 10.70 0.23
N LEU A 110 -12.19 10.19 -0.21
CA LEU A 110 -11.97 8.78 -0.53
C LEU A 110 -10.71 8.27 0.17
N MET A 111 -10.88 7.37 1.14
CA MET A 111 -9.80 6.68 1.82
C MET A 111 -9.61 5.28 1.23
N ILE A 112 -8.48 5.02 0.58
CA ILE A 112 -8.11 3.70 0.06
C ILE A 112 -7.03 3.12 0.98
N TRP A 113 -7.29 1.98 1.61
CA TRP A 113 -6.35 1.30 2.48
C TRP A 113 -5.87 -0.01 1.87
N SER A 114 -4.56 -0.19 1.78
CA SER A 114 -3.94 -1.47 1.42
C SER A 114 -4.03 -2.43 2.61
N SER A 115 -5.04 -3.28 2.60
CA SER A 115 -5.37 -4.20 3.69
C SER A 115 -4.92 -5.64 3.40
N LEU A 116 -5.07 -6.51 4.40
CA LEU A 116 -4.91 -7.96 4.29
C LEU A 116 -6.00 -8.66 5.13
N PRO A 117 -6.31 -9.94 4.86
CA PRO A 117 -7.27 -10.69 5.68
C PRO A 117 -6.84 -10.84 7.14
N ASP A 118 -7.79 -10.80 8.07
CA ASP A 118 -7.58 -11.15 9.48
C ASP A 118 -7.45 -12.68 9.63
N VAL A 119 -6.22 -13.17 9.66
CA VAL A 119 -5.88 -14.60 9.70
C VAL A 119 -6.25 -15.19 11.05
N THR A 120 -6.01 -14.47 12.14
CA THR A 120 -6.41 -14.91 13.49
C THR A 120 -7.91 -15.17 13.56
N LYS A 121 -8.73 -14.23 13.09
CA LYS A 121 -10.20 -14.37 13.06
C LYS A 121 -10.66 -15.43 12.09
N MET A 122 -10.12 -15.48 10.87
CA MET A 122 -10.48 -16.49 9.85
C MET A 122 -10.16 -17.92 10.32
N SER A 123 -9.04 -18.10 11.02
CA SER A 123 -8.62 -19.38 11.56
C SER A 123 -9.28 -19.73 12.91
N LYS A 124 -10.18 -18.87 13.42
CA LYS A 124 -10.81 -19.01 14.74
C LYS A 124 -9.78 -19.15 15.88
N GLY A 125 -8.69 -18.38 15.79
CA GLY A 125 -7.61 -18.36 16.78
C GLY A 125 -6.61 -19.50 16.68
N GLN A 126 -6.65 -20.33 15.62
CA GLN A 126 -5.67 -21.40 15.43
C GLN A 126 -4.31 -20.88 14.91
N LEU A 127 -4.32 -19.79 14.15
CA LEU A 127 -3.13 -19.16 13.58
C LEU A 127 -3.06 -17.72 14.08
N THR A 128 -2.18 -17.44 15.05
CA THR A 128 -2.09 -16.12 15.71
C THR A 128 -0.79 -15.37 15.45
N THR A 129 0.09 -15.91 14.61
CA THR A 129 1.45 -15.38 14.39
C THR A 129 1.60 -14.72 13.03
N VAL A 130 0.51 -14.56 12.26
CA VAL A 130 0.54 -13.90 10.95
C VAL A 130 0.29 -12.39 11.14
N GLU A 131 1.11 -11.78 11.99
CA GLU A 131 0.90 -10.43 12.52
C GLU A 131 0.79 -9.36 11.43
N HIS A 132 1.63 -9.44 10.39
CA HIS A 132 1.63 -8.52 9.24
C HIS A 132 0.34 -8.52 8.41
N PHE A 133 -0.51 -9.54 8.55
CA PHE A 133 -1.86 -9.58 7.98
C PHE A 133 -2.86 -8.96 8.97
N ASP A 134 -2.84 -9.47 10.21
CA ASP A 134 -3.78 -9.09 11.26
C ASP A 134 -3.69 -7.60 11.62
N SER A 135 -2.49 -7.03 11.65
CA SER A 135 -2.25 -5.59 11.89
C SER A 135 -2.97 -4.71 10.85
N LYS A 136 -2.93 -5.09 9.56
CA LYS A 136 -3.60 -4.35 8.49
C LYS A 136 -5.11 -4.48 8.56
N ALA A 137 -5.60 -5.67 8.93
CA ALA A 137 -7.01 -5.91 9.15
C ALA A 137 -7.56 -5.11 10.34
N GLU A 138 -6.79 -4.97 11.43
CA GLU A 138 -7.17 -4.13 12.56
C GLU A 138 -7.27 -2.65 12.17
N VAL A 139 -6.33 -2.15 11.36
CA VAL A 139 -6.41 -0.78 10.82
C VAL A 139 -7.61 -0.63 9.90
N GLU A 140 -7.94 -1.63 9.10
CA GLU A 140 -9.17 -1.62 8.30
C GLU A 140 -10.42 -1.51 9.18
N ASP A 141 -10.55 -2.33 10.22
CA ASP A 141 -11.67 -2.25 11.17
C ASP A 141 -11.73 -0.87 11.84
N TYR A 142 -10.58 -0.27 12.16
CA TYR A 142 -10.51 1.11 12.65
C TYR A 142 -11.03 2.11 11.63
N ILE A 143 -10.56 2.08 10.38
CA ILE A 143 -11.03 2.97 9.30
C ILE A 143 -12.53 2.82 9.07
N ARG A 144 -13.07 1.60 9.13
CA ARG A 144 -14.52 1.33 9.02
C ARG A 144 -15.32 1.94 10.17
N SER A 145 -14.72 2.11 11.34
CA SER A 145 -15.34 2.79 12.48
C SER A 145 -15.38 4.32 12.33
N LEU A 146 -14.55 4.87 11.44
CA LEU A 146 -14.49 6.29 11.12
C LEU A 146 -15.55 6.67 10.06
N LYS A 147 -15.86 7.97 9.99
CA LYS A 147 -16.92 8.51 9.11
C LYS A 147 -16.36 9.16 7.85
N PHE A 148 -15.57 8.41 7.07
CA PHE A 148 -15.18 8.86 5.72
C PHE A 148 -16.40 8.90 4.79
N PRO A 149 -16.49 9.85 3.84
CA PRO A 149 -17.54 9.82 2.82
C PRO A 149 -17.48 8.54 1.97
N SER A 150 -16.29 8.06 1.65
CA SER A 150 -16.04 6.77 1.01
C SER A 150 -14.75 6.13 1.51
N SER A 151 -14.77 4.81 1.69
CA SER A 151 -13.59 4.01 2.06
C SER A 151 -13.53 2.72 1.23
N VAL A 152 -12.36 2.42 0.66
CA VAL A 152 -12.10 1.21 -0.13
C VAL A 152 -10.92 0.46 0.46
N PHE A 153 -11.03 -0.87 0.52
CA PHE A 153 -10.03 -1.74 1.10
C PHE A 153 -9.47 -2.65 0.01
N PHE A 154 -8.19 -2.45 -0.32
CA PHE A 154 -7.49 -3.21 -1.34
C PHE A 154 -6.71 -4.34 -0.71
N LEU A 155 -7.24 -5.56 -0.83
CA LEU A 155 -6.61 -6.79 -0.34
C LEU A 155 -5.85 -7.44 -1.49
N SER A 156 -4.56 -7.09 -1.61
CA SER A 156 -3.72 -7.59 -2.69
C SER A 156 -3.38 -9.08 -2.51
N GLY A 157 -3.25 -9.80 -3.63
CA GLY A 157 -2.60 -11.11 -3.64
C GLY A 157 -1.11 -11.03 -3.32
N TRP A 158 -0.44 -12.18 -3.30
CA TRP A 158 1.02 -12.22 -3.15
C TRP A 158 1.69 -11.68 -4.41
N PHE A 159 2.62 -10.74 -4.24
CA PHE A 159 3.22 -10.05 -5.38
C PHE A 159 4.08 -11.03 -6.18
N MET A 160 3.89 -11.09 -7.49
CA MET A 160 4.73 -11.89 -8.37
C MET A 160 6.20 -11.42 -8.29
N GLN A 161 6.42 -10.13 -8.05
CA GLN A 161 7.74 -9.53 -7.82
C GLN A 161 8.53 -10.21 -6.70
N ASN A 162 7.85 -10.82 -5.73
CA ASN A 162 8.50 -11.53 -4.63
C ASN A 162 9.37 -12.69 -5.14
N PHE A 163 9.04 -13.34 -6.28
CA PHE A 163 9.90 -14.39 -6.84
C PHE A 163 11.33 -13.93 -7.17
N TRP A 164 11.54 -12.62 -7.36
CA TRP A 164 12.84 -12.01 -7.62
C TRP A 164 13.48 -11.36 -6.39
N ASP A 165 12.71 -11.19 -5.31
CA ASP A 165 13.18 -10.61 -4.05
C ASP A 165 14.15 -11.56 -3.34
N ASN A 166 15.08 -10.98 -2.58
CA ASN A 166 16.04 -11.72 -1.76
C ASN A 166 15.45 -12.22 -0.44
N PHE A 167 14.27 -11.74 -0.03
CA PHE A 167 13.62 -12.14 1.22
C PHE A 167 12.87 -13.47 1.14
N VAL A 168 12.65 -14.02 -0.06
CA VAL A 168 12.01 -15.33 -0.24
C VAL A 168 12.91 -16.30 -0.99
N PRO A 169 12.79 -17.61 -0.71
CA PRO A 169 13.47 -18.64 -1.48
C PRO A 169 13.18 -18.52 -2.99
N LYS A 170 14.23 -18.32 -3.79
CA LYS A 170 14.09 -18.12 -5.23
C LYS A 170 13.88 -19.46 -5.96
N PRO A 171 13.06 -19.47 -7.03
CA PRO A 171 13.09 -20.55 -7.98
C PRO A 171 14.52 -20.76 -8.50
N ARG A 172 14.99 -22.00 -8.58
CA ARG A 172 16.34 -22.31 -9.03
C ARG A 172 16.39 -23.57 -9.87
N MET A 173 17.25 -23.57 -10.89
CA MET A 173 17.54 -24.77 -11.67
C MET A 173 18.21 -25.82 -10.78
N ILE A 174 17.74 -27.06 -10.86
CA ILE A 174 18.38 -28.22 -10.22
C ILE A 174 18.87 -29.26 -11.23
N SER A 175 18.43 -29.16 -12.49
CA SER A 175 18.96 -29.85 -13.66
C SER A 175 18.63 -29.02 -14.92
N GLU A 176 19.07 -29.45 -16.12
CA GLU A 176 18.81 -28.73 -17.39
C GLU A 176 17.33 -28.44 -17.66
N ASP A 177 16.45 -29.37 -17.29
CA ASP A 177 14.99 -29.26 -17.55
C ASP A 177 14.14 -29.10 -16.28
N THR A 178 14.75 -28.90 -15.11
CA THR A 178 14.01 -28.85 -13.83
C THR A 178 14.29 -27.59 -13.04
N VAL A 179 13.21 -26.83 -12.78
CA VAL A 179 13.20 -25.71 -11.84
C VAL A 179 12.56 -26.14 -10.53
N LEU A 180 13.27 -25.96 -9.41
CA LEU A 180 12.72 -26.11 -8.08
C LEU A 180 12.07 -24.79 -7.64
N PHE A 181 10.82 -24.87 -7.21
CA PHE A 181 10.10 -23.81 -6.49
C PHE A 181 10.08 -24.16 -4.99
N PRO A 182 11.00 -23.60 -4.17
CA PRO A 182 11.19 -24.00 -2.77
C PRO A 182 10.16 -23.38 -1.81
N PHE A 183 8.87 -23.43 -2.16
CA PHE A 183 7.78 -22.95 -1.32
C PHE A 183 7.12 -24.11 -0.57
N ALA A 184 6.79 -23.90 0.70
CA ALA A 184 6.10 -24.88 1.54
C ALA A 184 4.58 -24.87 1.30
N TRP A 185 4.16 -24.87 0.04
CA TRP A 185 2.75 -24.90 -0.35
C TRP A 185 2.36 -26.33 -0.77
N PRO A 186 1.16 -26.81 -0.39
CA PRO A 186 0.60 -28.01 -0.98
C PRO A 186 0.56 -27.89 -2.52
N PRO A 187 0.82 -28.98 -3.27
CA PRO A 187 0.95 -28.94 -4.73
C PRO A 187 -0.34 -28.52 -5.45
N ASP A 188 -1.49 -28.67 -4.79
CA ASP A 188 -2.83 -28.31 -5.27
C ASP A 188 -3.34 -26.98 -4.71
N MET A 189 -2.55 -26.30 -3.86
CA MET A 189 -2.94 -25.02 -3.28
C MET A 189 -2.97 -23.93 -4.35
N ARG A 190 -4.12 -23.26 -4.47
CA ARG A 190 -4.27 -22.07 -5.30
C ARG A 190 -3.81 -20.84 -4.52
N ILE A 191 -2.76 -20.18 -5.01
CA ILE A 191 -2.23 -18.95 -4.42
C ILE A 191 -2.75 -17.74 -5.21
N PRO A 192 -3.40 -16.76 -4.57
CA PRO A 192 -3.76 -15.52 -5.24
C PRO A 192 -2.48 -14.73 -5.51
N LEU A 193 -2.15 -14.54 -6.79
CA LEU A 193 -1.00 -13.76 -7.23
C LEU A 193 -1.47 -12.45 -7.86
N ILE A 194 -0.66 -11.41 -7.71
CA ILE A 194 -0.83 -10.13 -8.40
C ILE A 194 0.50 -9.66 -8.96
N ASP A 195 0.51 -9.18 -10.20
CA ASP A 195 1.57 -8.29 -10.64
C ASP A 195 1.31 -6.92 -9.99
N ILE A 196 2.15 -6.49 -9.06
CA ILE A 196 1.89 -5.25 -8.32
C ILE A 196 1.86 -4.01 -9.22
N GLY A 197 2.47 -4.08 -10.42
CA GLY A 197 2.34 -3.05 -11.45
C GLY A 197 0.90 -2.80 -11.90
N ASP A 198 0.02 -3.77 -11.72
CA ASP A 198 -1.40 -3.68 -12.05
C ASP A 198 -2.27 -3.11 -10.92
N ALA A 199 -1.70 -2.75 -9.76
CA ALA A 199 -2.46 -2.24 -8.61
C ALA A 199 -3.43 -1.11 -9.00
N GLY A 200 -2.96 -0.16 -9.81
CA GLY A 200 -3.79 0.95 -10.27
C GLY A 200 -5.02 0.51 -11.09
N LYS A 201 -4.94 -0.58 -11.86
CA LYS A 201 -6.08 -1.11 -12.63
C LYS A 201 -7.19 -1.62 -11.72
N TYR A 202 -6.84 -2.20 -10.58
CA TYR A 202 -7.82 -2.66 -9.57
C TYR A 202 -8.41 -1.52 -8.75
N LEU A 203 -7.68 -0.42 -8.59
CA LEU A 203 -8.16 0.77 -7.88
C LEU A 203 -8.98 1.70 -8.77
N ALA A 204 -8.80 1.65 -10.10
CA ALA A 204 -9.49 2.50 -11.06
C ALA A 204 -11.02 2.61 -10.87
N PRO A 205 -11.78 1.54 -10.56
CA PRO A 205 -13.22 1.64 -10.34
C PRO A 205 -13.63 2.45 -9.10
N ALA A 206 -12.70 2.70 -8.18
CA ALA A 206 -12.93 3.49 -6.97
C ALA A 206 -12.59 4.98 -7.13
N LEU A 207 -11.86 5.36 -8.19
CA LEU A 207 -11.34 6.71 -8.43
C LEU A 207 -12.24 7.52 -9.35
#